data_AF-F2J5Q5-F1
#
_entry.id   AF-F2J5Q5-F1
#
_cell.length_a   1.000
_cell.length_b   1.000
_cell.length_c   1.000
_cell.angle_alpha   90.00
_cell.angle_beta   90.00
_cell.angle_gamma   90.00
#
_symmetry.space_group_name_H-M   'P 1'
#
loop_
_entity.id
_entity.type
_entity.pdbx_description
1 polymer ?
#
loop_
_entity_poly.entity_id
_entity_poly.type
_entity_poly.pdbx_seq_one_letter_code
_entity_poly.pdbx_strand_id
1 'polypeptide(L)'
;MPTYAFYAAREEQRRADGLNFAVASGTTPAAARVTAETLLGEPNALANWVSVDLAAAPAAFVAGRPVGARGQSIWPDIDRGGSYLRGG
;
A
#
# COMPACT_ATOMS: atom_id res chain seq x y z
N MET A 1 -12.41 -10.99 6.02
CA MET A 1 -11.64 -11.02 4.75
C MET A 1 -10.49 -10.04 4.90
N PRO A 2 -9.22 -10.46 4.78
CA PRO A 2 -8.07 -9.58 4.93
C PRO A 2 -8.09 -8.41 3.95
N THR A 3 -7.43 -7.32 4.31
CA THR A 3 -7.25 -6.15 3.46
C THR A 3 -5.78 -5.94 3.20
N TYR A 4 -5.44 -5.81 1.92
CA TYR A 4 -4.06 -5.69 1.48
C TYR A 4 -3.81 -4.31 0.87
N ALA A 5 -2.65 -3.75 1.18
CA ALA A 5 -2.10 -2.60 0.49
C ALA A 5 -1.07 -3.06 -0.54
N PHE A 6 -1.11 -2.45 -1.72
CA PHE A 6 -0.18 -2.68 -2.82
C PHE A 6 0.55 -1.38 -3.17
N TYR A 7 1.87 -1.46 -3.32
CA TYR A 7 2.67 -0.29 -3.70
C TYR A 7 3.93 -0.67 -4.48
N ALA A 8 4.35 0.26 -5.35
CA ALA A 8 5.64 0.20 -6.02
C ALA A 8 6.76 0.45 -5.00
N ALA A 9 7.56 -0.58 -4.71
CA ALA A 9 8.67 -0.45 -3.76
C ALA A 9 9.86 0.32 -4.35
N ARG A 10 9.98 0.31 -5.68
CA ARG A 10 11.05 1.00 -6.41
C ARG A 10 10.48 2.01 -7.39
N GLU A 11 11.28 3.00 -7.72
CA GLU A 11 10.84 4.11 -8.58
C GLU A 11 10.54 3.64 -10.00
N GLU A 12 11.29 2.68 -10.53
CA GLU A 12 11.07 2.07 -11.84
C GLU A 12 9.78 1.26 -11.95
N GLN A 13 9.17 0.90 -10.80
CA GLN A 13 7.89 0.18 -10.75
C GLN A 13 6.69 1.14 -10.69
N ARG A 14 6.95 2.45 -10.58
CA ARG A 14 5.89 3.44 -10.46
C ARG A 14 5.20 3.65 -11.79
N ARG A 15 3.87 3.76 -11.74
CA ARG A 15 3.03 4.13 -12.86
C ARG A 15 3.17 5.63 -13.15
N ALA A 16 3.16 5.95 -14.44
CA ALA A 16 3.23 7.32 -14.95
C ALA A 16 1.96 8.14 -14.64
N ASP A 17 0.82 7.47 -14.40
CA ASP A 17 -0.46 8.10 -14.05
C ASP A 17 -0.55 8.58 -12.59
N GLY A 18 0.47 8.29 -11.77
CA GLY A 18 0.51 8.68 -10.36
C GLY A 18 -0.27 7.76 -9.41
N LEU A 19 -0.99 6.75 -9.91
CA LEU A 19 -1.76 5.79 -9.11
C LEU A 19 -0.84 4.72 -8.51
N ASN A 20 0.16 5.13 -7.72
CA ASN A 20 1.25 4.29 -7.21
C ASN A 20 0.94 3.52 -5.92
N PHE A 21 -0.35 3.41 -5.60
CA PHE A 21 -0.84 2.81 -4.37
C PHE A 21 -2.27 2.28 -4.58
N ALA A 22 -2.55 1.07 -4.12
CA ALA A 22 -3.88 0.48 -4.16
C ALA A 22 -4.20 -0.28 -2.87
N VAL A 23 -5.48 -0.31 -2.49
CA VAL A 23 -5.99 -1.13 -1.38
C VAL A 23 -7.16 -1.95 -1.88
N ALA A 24 -7.15 -3.23 -1.56
CA ALA A 24 -8.25 -4.13 -1.85
C ALA A 24 -8.33 -5.24 -0.81
N SER A 25 -9.53 -5.76 -0.61
CA SER A 25 -9.78 -6.91 0.26
C SER A 25 -9.83 -8.19 -0.57
N GLY A 26 -9.37 -9.29 0.01
CA GLY A 26 -9.39 -10.61 -0.64
C GLY A 26 -9.01 -11.69 0.35
N THR A 27 -9.37 -12.94 0.06
CA THR A 27 -9.00 -14.09 0.91
C THR A 27 -7.50 -14.39 0.90
N THR A 28 -6.79 -13.93 -0.13
CA THR A 28 -5.34 -14.01 -0.29
C THR A 28 -4.80 -12.70 -0.90
N PRO A 29 -3.49 -12.44 -0.81
CA PRO A 29 -2.88 -11.30 -1.51
C PRO A 29 -3.14 -11.33 -3.02
N ALA A 30 -3.14 -12.52 -3.64
CA ALA A 30 -3.41 -12.68 -5.07
C ALA A 30 -4.86 -12.31 -5.43
N ALA A 31 -5.84 -12.74 -4.63
CA ALA A 31 -7.25 -12.40 -4.86
C ALA A 31 -7.51 -10.89 -4.68
N ALA A 32 -6.88 -10.28 -3.66
CA ALA A 32 -6.95 -8.83 -3.46
C ALA A 32 -6.27 -8.07 -4.61
N ARG A 33 -5.14 -8.58 -5.16
CA ARG A 33 -4.47 -7.98 -6.32
C ARG A 33 -5.39 -7.96 -7.54
N VAL A 34 -6.01 -9.08 -7.88
CA VAL A 34 -6.95 -9.17 -9.00
C VAL A 34 -8.10 -8.17 -8.81
N THR A 35 -8.61 -8.01 -7.59
CA THR A 35 -9.65 -7.03 -7.28
C THR A 35 -9.16 -5.59 -7.54
N ALA A 36 -7.95 -5.25 -7.09
CA ALA A 36 -7.36 -3.93 -7.32
C ALA A 36 -7.08 -3.67 -8.82
N GLU A 37 -6.53 -4.64 -9.55
CA GLU A 37 -6.28 -4.56 -10.99
C GLU A 37 -7.57 -4.42 -11.80
N THR A 38 -8.65 -5.07 -11.37
CA THR A 38 -9.98 -4.91 -11.96
C THR A 38 -10.48 -3.47 -11.82
N LEU A 39 -10.28 -2.83 -10.66
CA LEU A 39 -10.65 -1.42 -10.45
C LEU A 39 -9.79 -0.46 -11.26
N LEU A 40 -8.51 -0.79 -11.47
CA LEU A 40 -7.60 -0.03 -12.33
C LEU A 40 -7.91 -0.23 -13.82
N GLY A 41 -8.67 -1.26 -14.19
CA GLY A 41 -8.96 -1.61 -15.58
C GLY A 41 -7.75 -2.16 -16.33
N GLU A 42 -6.69 -2.58 -15.62
CA GLU A 42 -5.43 -3.02 -16.21
C GLU A 42 -4.94 -4.30 -15.53
N PRO A 43 -5.14 -5.47 -16.17
CA PRO A 43 -4.66 -6.75 -15.64
C PRO A 43 -3.15 -6.76 -15.47
N ASN A 44 -2.66 -7.36 -14.38
CA ASN A 44 -1.24 -7.48 -14.03
C ASN A 44 -0.52 -6.14 -13.74
N ALA A 45 -1.24 -5.02 -13.67
CA ALA A 45 -0.65 -3.71 -13.34
C ALA A 45 0.13 -3.71 -12.02
N LEU A 46 -0.18 -4.61 -11.10
CA LEU A 46 0.38 -4.66 -9.75
C LEU A 46 1.26 -5.92 -9.54
N ALA A 47 1.58 -6.67 -10.60
CA ALA A 47 2.23 -7.97 -10.50
C ALA A 47 3.58 -7.95 -9.75
N ASN A 48 4.35 -6.86 -9.91
CA ASN A 48 5.68 -6.68 -9.31
C ASN A 48 5.67 -5.78 -8.07
N TRP A 49 4.48 -5.41 -7.58
CA TRP A 49 4.34 -4.55 -6.41
C TRP A 49 4.37 -5.36 -5.12
N VAL A 50 4.81 -4.71 -4.05
CA VAL A 50 4.78 -5.28 -2.71
C VAL A 50 3.33 -5.32 -2.24
N SER A 51 2.94 -6.41 -1.58
CA SER A 51 1.66 -6.57 -0.92
C SER A 51 1.84 -6.70 0.58
N VAL A 52 1.10 -5.92 1.35
CA VAL A 52 1.14 -5.92 2.82
C VAL A 52 -0.25 -6.21 3.37
N ASP A 53 -0.36 -7.16 4.29
CA ASP A 53 -1.57 -7.34 5.09
C ASP A 53 -1.69 -6.21 6.12
N LEU A 54 -2.71 -5.37 5.98
CA LEU A 54 -2.92 -4.22 6.85
C LEU A 54 -3.32 -4.60 8.28
N ALA A 55 -3.75 -5.84 8.52
CA ALA A 55 -3.97 -6.34 9.88
C ALA A 55 -2.64 -6.63 10.59
N ALA A 56 -1.62 -7.09 9.85
CA ALA A 56 -0.29 -7.36 10.40
C ALA A 56 0.57 -6.09 10.50
N ALA A 57 0.38 -5.15 9.59
CA ALA A 57 1.12 -3.88 9.56
C ALA A 57 0.17 -2.70 9.30
N PRO A 58 -0.54 -2.23 10.34
CA PRO A 58 -1.44 -1.10 10.23
C PRO A 58 -0.72 0.18 9.76
N ALA A 59 -1.45 1.00 8.99
CA ALA A 59 -0.99 2.30 8.52
C ALA A 59 -2.13 3.31 8.44
N ALA A 60 -1.78 4.59 8.57
CA ALA A 60 -2.64 5.71 8.22
C ALA A 60 -2.20 6.32 6.88
N PHE A 61 -3.16 6.74 6.05
CA PHE A 61 -2.87 7.43 4.79
C PHE A 61 -2.72 8.92 5.03
N VAL A 62 -1.48 9.41 5.01
CA VAL A 62 -1.15 10.81 5.24
C VAL A 62 -0.52 11.38 3.97
N ALA A 63 -1.15 12.41 3.39
CA ALA A 63 -0.70 13.08 2.18
C ALA A 63 -0.40 12.12 0.99
N GLY A 64 -1.23 11.09 0.82
CA GLY A 64 -1.14 10.15 -0.31
C GLY A 64 -0.08 9.06 -0.17
N ARG A 65 0.42 8.78 1.04
CA ARG A 65 1.24 7.59 1.32
C ARG A 65 0.87 6.94 2.65
N PRO A 66 1.07 5.62 2.80
CA PRO A 66 0.94 4.96 4.08
C PRO A 66 2.07 5.41 5.03
N VAL A 67 1.69 5.73 6.27
CA VAL A 67 2.60 6.00 7.38
C VAL A 67 2.25 5.02 8.49
N GLY A 68 3.27 4.41 9.10
CA GLY A 68 3.14 3.42 10.15
C GLY A 68 3.35 3.98 11.56
N ALA A 69 3.08 3.15 12.57
CA ALA A 69 3.50 3.43 13.95
C ALA A 69 5.04 3.44 14.08
N ARG A 70 5.56 4.01 15.16
CA ARG A 70 7.01 4.14 15.35
C ARG A 70 7.71 2.78 15.48
N GLY A 71 8.85 2.62 14.82
CA GLY A 71 9.71 1.42 14.96
C GLY A 71 9.29 0.21 14.10
N GLN A 72 8.30 0.34 13.23
CA GLN A 72 8.03 -0.69 12.22
C GLN A 72 8.96 -0.55 11.00
N SER A 73 9.02 -1.58 10.17
CA SER A 73 9.92 -1.65 9.00
C SER A 73 9.21 -1.68 7.64
N ILE A 74 7.88 -1.68 7.61
CA ILE A 74 7.10 -1.83 6.36
C ILE A 74 6.75 -0.47 5.75
N TRP A 75 6.26 0.45 6.59
CA TRP A 75 5.87 1.80 6.25
C TRP A 75 6.84 2.81 6.85
N PRO A 76 7.06 3.97 6.20
CA PRO A 76 7.70 5.10 6.85
C PRO A 76 7.01 5.42 8.18
N ASP A 77 7.78 5.71 9.21
CA ASP A 77 7.27 6.11 10.53
C ASP A 77 7.06 7.62 10.66
N ILE A 78 7.44 8.39 9.63
CA ILE A 78 7.33 9.84 9.55
C ILE A 78 6.53 10.23 8.29
N ASP A 79 5.60 11.19 8.46
CA ASP A 79 4.82 11.75 7.35
C ASP A 79 5.64 12.69 6.44
N ARG A 80 5.00 13.43 5.52
CA ARG A 80 5.73 14.43 4.69
C ARG A 80 6.14 15.67 5.47
N GLY A 81 5.45 15.99 6.56
CA GLY A 81 5.73 17.14 7.41
C GLY A 81 6.80 16.88 8.46
N GLY A 82 7.39 15.68 8.52
CA GLY A 82 8.39 15.35 9.53
C GLY A 82 7.79 14.91 10.87
N SER A 83 6.49 14.63 10.91
CA SER A 83 5.77 14.25 12.14
C SER A 83 5.48 12.75 12.21
N TYR A 84 5.52 12.20 13.42
CA TYR A 84 5.03 10.86 13.72
C TYR A 84 3.51 10.84 13.77
N LEU A 85 2.91 9.66 13.54
CA LEU A 85 1.48 9.46 13.81
C LEU A 85 1.21 9.66 15.30
N ARG A 86 0.15 10.42 15.61
CA ARG A 86 -0.32 10.60 16.99
C ARG A 86 -0.99 9.30 17.47
N GLY A 87 -0.39 8.64 18.45
CA GLY A 87 -0.94 7.43 19.08
C GLY A 87 -0.21 6.12 18.76
N GLY A 88 1.00 6.18 18.18
CA GLY A 88 1.91 5.04 18.05
C GLY A 88 2.89 4.92 19.22
#